data_AF-A0A8T6C4R1-F1
#
_entry.id   AF-A0A8T6C4R1-F1
#
_cell.length_a   1.000
_cell.length_b   1.000
_cell.length_c   1.000
_cell.angle_alpha   90.00
_cell.angle_beta   90.00
_cell.angle_gamma   90.00
#
_symmetry.space_group_name_H-M   'P 1'
#
loop_
_entity.id
_entity.type
_entity.pdbx_description
1 polymer ?
#
loop_
_entity_poly.entity_id
_entity_poly.type
_entity_poly.pdbx_seq_one_letter_code
_entity_poly.pdbx_strand_id
1 'polypeptide(L)'
;MNGNTPEPIYNIALAHLLRAEGLAAEGEQRHRFGSRHGQVDVLLDFDEYAVAIEAEYGNPAKKDANKRLPKRTPAIVNGLPLRLVVAIGYPNRLARLAESRAQENLAACDDIRIAYRYFGEEWSDETFGSVTDLAETLRDYWVQSDDGTGIDRIVQQAARAIEAASNILTRGNPNDSDEHDEPATKALIWLNALLFQELLARHLDPAQLPEPFRTGGRVPRPSPDQGPSVVVEQWDEILNINWWPIFFIARETLSQTPAPTNREALQILKAAASLIAESGAIRRHDVAGRIFHRLLDSRKFLATNYTTIPASILLAGLAFDLRNEC
;
A
#
# COMPACT_ATOMS: atom_id res chain seq x y z
N MET A 1 9.18 -8.44 46.72
CA MET A 1 8.47 -7.45 45.88
C MET A 1 8.76 -7.86 44.45
N ASN A 2 7.84 -8.56 43.81
CA ASN A 2 8.00 -9.04 42.43
C ASN A 2 7.75 -7.83 41.52
N GLY A 3 8.83 -7.17 41.09
CA GLY A 3 8.75 -6.03 40.18
C GLY A 3 8.16 -6.47 38.86
N ASN A 4 7.09 -5.80 38.43
CA ASN A 4 6.63 -5.88 37.04
C ASN A 4 7.81 -5.52 36.14
N THR A 5 8.17 -6.44 35.24
CA THR A 5 9.13 -6.16 34.18
C THR A 5 8.55 -5.02 33.30
N PRO A 6 9.33 -4.02 32.85
CA PRO A 6 8.83 -2.92 32.03
C PRO A 6 8.41 -3.33 30.60
N GLU A 7 8.48 -4.62 30.29
CA GLU A 7 8.28 -5.22 28.96
C GLU A 7 6.92 -4.86 28.32
N PRO A 8 5.77 -4.93 29.03
CA PRO A 8 4.48 -4.57 28.43
C PRO A 8 4.42 -3.11 27.98
N ILE A 9 5.16 -2.20 28.65
CA ILE A 9 5.19 -0.78 28.30
C ILE A 9 5.95 -0.58 26.99
N TYR A 10 7.05 -1.31 26.78
CA TYR A 10 7.79 -1.25 25.52
C TYR A 10 7.03 -1.94 24.37
N ASN A 11 6.22 -2.97 24.65
CA ASN A 11 5.32 -3.56 23.64
C ASN A 11 4.24 -2.57 23.20
N ILE A 12 3.64 -1.83 24.14
CA ILE A 12 2.71 -0.74 23.82
C ILE A 12 3.43 0.38 23.02
N ALA A 13 4.64 0.76 23.44
CA ALA A 13 5.43 1.77 22.75
C ALA A 13 5.77 1.34 21.31
N LEU A 14 6.16 0.08 21.11
CA LEU A 14 6.43 -0.50 19.79
C LEU A 14 5.20 -0.41 18.89
N ALA A 15 4.03 -0.84 19.37
CA ALA A 15 2.80 -0.76 18.59
C ALA A 15 2.40 0.68 18.24
N HIS A 16 2.70 1.64 19.10
CA HIS A 16 2.49 3.06 18.78
C HIS A 16 3.46 3.57 17.70
N LEU A 17 4.74 3.18 17.77
CA LEU A 17 5.72 3.58 16.77
C LEU A 17 5.43 2.95 15.40
N LEU A 18 5.06 1.66 15.36
CA LEU A 18 4.62 1.00 14.12
C LEU A 18 3.37 1.66 13.52
N ARG A 19 2.42 2.14 14.36
CA ARG A 19 1.28 2.94 13.89
C ARG A 19 1.70 4.30 13.32
N ALA A 20 2.69 4.96 13.91
CA ALA A 20 3.24 6.19 13.36
C ALA A 20 3.90 5.96 11.98
N GLU A 21 4.45 4.76 11.75
CA GLU A 21 4.96 4.28 10.46
C GLU A 21 3.87 3.80 9.48
N GLY A 22 2.58 3.96 9.84
CA GLY A 22 1.44 3.64 8.97
C GLY A 22 0.98 2.18 9.00
N LEU A 23 1.47 1.36 9.95
CA LEU A 23 1.06 -0.04 10.11
C LEU A 23 -0.11 -0.15 11.09
N ALA A 24 -1.10 -1.01 10.80
CA ALA A 24 -2.21 -1.29 11.71
C ALA A 24 -1.78 -2.21 12.85
N ALA A 25 -1.03 -1.66 13.82
CA ALA A 25 -0.45 -2.37 14.95
C ALA A 25 -1.23 -2.15 16.25
N GLU A 26 -1.56 -3.24 16.92
CA GLU A 26 -2.19 -3.29 18.24
C GLU A 26 -1.22 -3.90 19.26
N GLY A 27 -0.86 -3.13 20.27
CA GLY A 27 -0.06 -3.63 21.40
C GLY A 27 -0.97 -4.17 22.50
N GLU A 28 -0.39 -4.95 23.41
CA GLU A 28 -1.08 -5.55 24.55
C GLU A 28 -2.02 -4.57 25.29
N GLN A 29 -3.32 -4.59 25.00
CA GLN A 29 -4.36 -4.00 25.84
C GLN A 29 -5.05 -5.13 26.61
N ARG A 30 -5.17 -4.96 27.93
CA ARG A 30 -5.81 -5.92 28.84
C ARG A 30 -7.32 -6.07 28.60
N HIS A 31 -7.81 -6.39 27.41
CA HIS A 31 -9.23 -6.72 27.19
C HIS A 31 -9.42 -7.90 26.23
N ARG A 32 -9.88 -9.02 26.81
CA ARG A 32 -10.66 -10.13 26.24
C ARG A 32 -10.15 -10.76 24.94
N PHE A 33 -9.12 -11.60 25.07
CA PHE A 33 -9.04 -12.84 24.30
C PHE A 33 -9.36 -14.02 25.22
N GLY A 34 -10.30 -14.87 24.80
CA GLY A 34 -10.70 -16.06 25.55
C GLY A 34 -9.53 -17.02 25.76
N SER A 35 -9.41 -17.51 26.99
CA SER A 35 -8.37 -18.43 27.49
C SER A 35 -6.92 -17.90 27.40
N ARG A 36 -6.18 -18.04 28.51
CA ARG A 36 -4.81 -17.53 28.77
C ARG A 36 -3.70 -17.94 27.77
N HIS A 37 -4.01 -18.62 26.68
CA HIS A 37 -3.02 -19.23 25.77
C HIS A 37 -2.77 -18.48 24.45
N GLY A 38 -3.45 -17.36 24.18
CA GLY A 38 -3.44 -16.70 22.86
C GLY A 38 -2.91 -15.27 22.78
N GLN A 39 -2.43 -14.67 23.87
CA GLN A 39 -2.09 -13.24 23.90
C GLN A 39 -0.71 -12.98 23.29
N VAL A 40 -0.65 -12.22 22.20
CA VAL A 40 0.58 -11.77 21.51
C VAL A 40 0.94 -10.38 22.02
N ASP A 41 2.24 -10.05 22.05
CA ASP A 41 2.72 -8.76 22.54
C ASP A 41 2.30 -7.59 21.64
N VAL A 42 2.52 -7.74 20.32
CA VAL A 42 2.02 -6.83 19.30
C VAL A 42 1.46 -7.62 18.11
N LEU A 43 0.24 -7.29 17.70
CA LEU A 43 -0.43 -7.87 16.54
C LEU A 43 -0.52 -6.81 15.45
N LEU A 44 -0.19 -7.18 14.21
CA LEU A 44 -0.44 -6.36 13.04
C LEU A 44 -1.50 -7.03 12.18
N ASP A 45 -2.45 -6.20 11.75
CA ASP A 45 -3.47 -6.56 10.78
C ASP A 45 -3.07 -6.05 9.40
N PHE A 46 -2.98 -6.95 8.42
CA PHE A 46 -2.69 -6.64 7.03
C PHE A 46 -3.87 -7.00 6.10
N ASP A 47 -5.09 -6.96 6.63
CA ASP A 47 -6.39 -7.29 6.01
C ASP A 47 -6.57 -8.76 5.57
N GLU A 48 -5.53 -9.43 5.07
CA GLU A 48 -5.59 -10.80 4.55
C GLU A 48 -4.86 -11.82 5.42
N TYR A 49 -3.97 -11.35 6.28
CA TYR A 49 -3.26 -12.16 7.26
C TYR A 49 -2.82 -11.28 8.43
N ALA A 50 -2.52 -11.94 9.54
CA ALA A 50 -1.97 -11.29 10.70
C ALA A 50 -0.46 -11.54 10.79
N VAL A 51 0.24 -10.58 11.41
CA VAL A 51 1.62 -10.74 11.86
C VAL A 51 1.66 -10.62 13.38
N ALA A 52 2.32 -11.58 14.03
CA ALA A 52 2.50 -11.57 15.47
C ALA A 52 3.94 -11.21 15.80
N ILE A 53 4.11 -10.24 16.68
CA ILE A 53 5.42 -9.88 17.22
C ILE A 53 5.43 -10.32 18.68
N GLU A 54 6.48 -11.03 19.06
CA GLU A 54 6.82 -11.35 20.45
C GLU A 54 8.15 -10.69 20.78
N ALA A 55 8.26 -10.09 21.95
CA ALA A 55 9.42 -9.31 22.33
C ALA A 55 9.86 -9.59 23.77
N GLU A 56 11.15 -9.81 23.97
CA GLU A 56 11.75 -9.97 25.30
C GLU A 56 13.01 -9.10 25.41
N TYR A 57 13.51 -8.88 26.63
CA TYR A 57 14.81 -8.24 26.81
C TYR A 57 15.97 -9.18 26.45
N GLY A 58 16.95 -8.64 25.73
CA GLY A 58 18.22 -9.29 25.44
C GLY A 58 18.20 -10.10 24.15
N ASN A 59 17.64 -11.31 24.17
CA ASN A 59 17.58 -12.15 22.97
C ASN A 59 16.24 -11.98 22.26
N PRO A 60 16.16 -12.26 20.95
CA PRO A 60 14.86 -12.33 20.29
C PRO A 60 13.98 -13.43 20.88
N ALA A 61 12.72 -13.12 21.18
CA ALA A 61 11.71 -14.02 21.76
C ALA A 61 11.25 -15.17 20.82
N LYS A 62 12.19 -15.84 20.13
CA LYS A 62 11.92 -16.91 19.13
C LYS A 62 11.10 -18.06 19.72
N LYS A 63 11.28 -18.35 21.01
CA LYS A 63 10.54 -19.44 21.69
C LYS A 63 9.06 -19.13 21.80
N ASP A 64 8.70 -17.91 22.16
CA ASP A 64 7.30 -17.49 22.29
C ASP A 64 6.67 -17.24 20.93
N ALA A 65 7.41 -16.61 20.00
CA ALA A 65 6.99 -16.45 18.61
C ALA A 65 6.69 -17.81 17.93
N ASN A 66 7.52 -18.82 18.16
CA ASN A 66 7.31 -20.17 17.61
C ASN A 66 6.01 -20.84 18.11
N LYS A 67 5.52 -20.49 19.31
CA LYS A 67 4.24 -21.03 19.81
C LYS A 67 3.06 -20.49 19.02
N ARG A 68 3.21 -19.33 18.35
CA ARG A 68 2.15 -18.68 17.57
C ARG A 68 1.97 -19.27 16.19
N LEU A 69 3.01 -19.88 15.62
CA LEU A 69 3.00 -20.40 14.24
C LEU A 69 3.12 -21.95 14.23
N PRO A 70 1.99 -22.68 14.25
CA PRO A 70 2.00 -24.15 14.23
C PRO A 70 2.58 -24.68 12.92
N LYS A 71 3.24 -25.85 12.95
CA LYS A 71 3.89 -26.43 11.75
C LYS A 71 2.95 -26.93 10.65
N ARG A 72 1.66 -27.14 10.95
CA ARG A 72 0.72 -27.83 10.03
C ARG A 72 -0.33 -26.91 9.42
N THR A 73 -0.77 -25.89 10.15
CA THR A 73 -1.83 -25.00 9.70
C THR A 73 -1.61 -23.65 10.37
N PRO A 74 -1.74 -22.52 9.63
CA PRO A 74 -1.65 -21.19 10.23
C PRO A 74 -2.67 -21.05 11.36
N ALA A 75 -2.26 -20.45 12.48
CA ALA A 75 -3.21 -20.06 13.51
C ALA A 75 -4.13 -18.97 12.95
N ILE A 76 -5.40 -18.94 13.36
CA ILE A 76 -6.32 -17.86 12.99
C ILE A 76 -6.39 -16.85 14.13
N VAL A 77 -6.08 -15.58 13.83
CA VAL A 77 -6.15 -14.47 14.78
C VAL A 77 -7.05 -13.40 14.16
N ASN A 78 -8.09 -12.98 14.89
CA ASN A 78 -9.10 -12.02 14.39
C ASN A 78 -9.76 -12.40 13.05
N GLY A 79 -9.85 -13.69 12.75
CA GLY A 79 -10.39 -14.18 11.48
C GLY A 79 -9.37 -14.25 10.34
N LEU A 80 -8.13 -13.82 10.58
CA LEU A 80 -7.03 -13.82 9.60
C LEU A 80 -6.01 -14.93 9.90
N PRO A 81 -5.46 -15.59 8.87
CA PRO A 81 -4.36 -16.53 9.06
C PRO A 81 -3.09 -15.79 9.52
N LEU A 82 -2.44 -16.30 10.56
CA LEU A 82 -1.14 -15.82 11.01
C LEU A 82 -0.06 -16.40 10.10
N ARG A 83 0.64 -15.56 9.33
CA ARG A 83 1.60 -16.02 8.30
C ARG A 83 3.05 -15.70 8.59
N LEU A 84 3.29 -14.69 9.42
CA LEU A 84 4.61 -14.28 9.85
C LEU A 84 4.60 -14.09 11.37
N VAL A 85 5.67 -14.56 12.00
CA VAL A 85 6.01 -14.18 13.37
C VAL A 85 7.33 -13.44 13.38
N VAL A 86 7.40 -12.38 14.18
CA VAL A 86 8.62 -11.62 14.43
C VAL A 86 9.02 -11.82 15.88
N ALA A 87 10.28 -12.17 16.10
CA ALA A 87 10.88 -12.20 17.42
C ALA A 87 11.77 -10.97 17.58
N ILE A 88 11.52 -10.20 18.63
CA ILE A 88 12.27 -9.00 18.98
C ILE A 88 13.05 -9.22 20.27
N GLY A 89 14.30 -8.77 20.27
CA GLY A 89 15.14 -8.65 21.45
C GLY A 89 15.39 -7.18 21.75
N TYR A 90 14.70 -6.64 22.76
CA TYR A 90 14.95 -5.28 23.22
C TYR A 90 16.34 -5.18 23.89
N PRO A 91 17.10 -4.11 23.67
CA PRO A 91 18.36 -3.92 24.37
C PRO A 91 18.17 -3.89 25.89
N ASN A 92 19.01 -4.63 26.64
CA ASN A 92 18.93 -4.73 28.11
C ASN A 92 18.99 -3.38 28.84
N ARG A 93 19.53 -2.34 28.20
CA ARG A 93 19.55 -0.98 28.76
C ARG A 93 18.15 -0.39 28.95
N LEU A 94 17.20 -0.75 28.10
CA LEU A 94 15.83 -0.23 28.13
C LEU A 94 15.10 -0.60 29.43
N ALA A 95 15.43 -1.76 30.02
CA ALA A 95 14.87 -2.23 31.30
C ALA A 95 15.24 -1.33 32.50
N ARG A 96 16.21 -0.41 32.35
CA ARG A 96 16.66 0.50 33.41
C ARG A 96 16.24 1.95 33.19
N LEU A 97 15.65 2.27 32.03
CA LEU A 97 15.25 3.62 31.68
C LEU A 97 13.84 3.94 32.20
N ALA A 98 13.54 5.23 32.33
CA ALA A 98 12.24 5.69 32.80
C ALA A 98 11.13 5.29 31.82
N GLU A 99 10.14 4.54 32.33
CA GLU A 99 8.99 4.02 31.58
C GLU A 99 8.16 5.13 30.92
N SER A 100 8.11 6.33 31.55
CA SER A 100 7.39 7.49 31.01
C SER A 100 7.93 7.99 29.67
N ARG A 101 9.15 7.58 29.28
CA ARG A 101 9.79 7.92 28.00
C ARG A 101 10.00 6.69 27.11
N ALA A 102 9.27 5.60 27.33
CA ALA A 102 9.48 4.34 26.61
C ALA A 102 9.44 4.49 25.09
N GLN A 103 8.52 5.29 24.54
CA GLN A 103 8.45 5.56 23.09
C GLN A 103 9.71 6.27 22.58
N GLU A 104 10.16 7.33 23.25
CA GLU A 104 11.36 8.07 22.87
C GLU A 104 12.63 7.20 23.01
N ASN A 105 12.72 6.42 24.09
CA ASN A 105 13.84 5.53 24.33
C ASN A 105 13.92 4.42 23.26
N LEU A 106 12.77 3.86 22.87
CA LEU A 106 12.69 2.80 21.86
C LEU A 106 12.90 3.35 20.44
N ALA A 107 12.36 4.54 20.13
CA ALA A 107 12.57 5.20 18.84
C ALA A 107 14.05 5.56 18.60
N ALA A 108 14.81 5.81 19.67
CA ALA A 108 16.24 6.11 19.61
C ALA A 108 17.14 4.85 19.52
N CYS A 109 16.57 3.65 19.49
CA CYS A 109 17.34 2.41 19.35
C CYS A 109 17.60 2.07 17.88
N ASP A 110 18.84 1.70 17.59
CA ASP A 110 19.33 1.15 16.31
C ASP A 110 19.90 -0.28 16.45
N ASP A 111 19.84 -0.85 17.66
CA ASP A 111 20.39 -2.17 18.01
C ASP A 111 19.30 -3.13 18.53
N ILE A 112 18.05 -2.95 18.09
CA ILE A 112 16.98 -3.92 18.33
C ILE A 112 17.30 -5.18 17.52
N ARG A 113 17.28 -6.34 18.19
CA ARG A 113 17.56 -7.63 17.55
C ARG A 113 16.28 -8.17 16.96
N ILE A 114 16.27 -8.42 15.66
CA ILE A 114 15.07 -8.81 14.91
C ILE A 114 15.34 -10.15 14.24
N ALA A 115 14.37 -11.05 14.33
CA ALA A 115 14.32 -12.24 13.49
C ALA A 115 12.88 -12.49 13.06
N TYR A 116 12.70 -13.00 11.85
CA TYR A 116 11.41 -13.31 11.28
C TYR A 116 11.30 -14.80 10.97
N ARG A 117 10.08 -15.31 10.97
CA ARG A 117 9.79 -16.67 10.49
C ARG A 117 8.44 -16.72 9.80
N TYR A 118 8.47 -17.17 8.56
CA TYR A 118 7.28 -17.40 7.76
C TYR A 118 6.66 -18.77 8.05
N PHE A 119 5.36 -18.86 7.80
CA PHE A 119 4.66 -20.13 7.90
C PHE A 119 5.26 -21.13 6.92
N GLY A 120 5.67 -22.29 7.44
CA GLY A 120 6.30 -23.34 6.63
C GLY A 120 7.80 -23.16 6.41
N GLU A 121 8.39 -22.06 6.89
CA GLU A 121 9.81 -21.77 6.72
C GLU A 121 10.59 -21.86 8.04
N GLU A 122 11.92 -21.83 7.91
CA GLU A 122 12.85 -21.70 9.03
C GLU A 122 12.99 -20.23 9.45
N TRP A 123 13.62 -20.01 10.61
CA TRP A 123 13.93 -18.66 11.05
C TRP A 123 14.95 -18.00 10.13
N SER A 124 14.79 -16.70 9.94
CA SER A 124 15.83 -15.85 9.38
C SER A 124 17.07 -15.82 10.27
N ASP A 125 18.17 -15.39 9.66
CA ASP A 125 19.29 -14.84 10.40
C ASP A 125 18.81 -13.65 11.23
N GLU A 126 19.48 -13.45 12.36
CA GLU A 126 19.19 -12.33 13.24
C GLU A 126 19.85 -11.07 12.71
N THR A 127 19.08 -9.99 12.64
CA THR A 127 19.55 -8.66 12.23
C THR A 127 19.44 -7.69 13.39
N PHE A 128 20.18 -6.58 13.30
CA PHE A 128 20.06 -5.45 14.21
C PHE A 128 19.44 -4.29 13.44
N GLY A 129 18.59 -3.51 14.10
CA GLY A 129 18.03 -2.31 13.50
C GLY A 129 17.17 -1.51 14.46
N SER A 130 16.49 -0.53 13.88
CA SER A 130 15.53 0.35 14.53
C SER A 130 14.09 -0.13 14.34
N VAL A 131 13.14 0.57 14.96
CA VAL A 131 11.71 0.33 14.71
C VAL A 131 11.32 0.70 13.27
N THR A 132 11.99 1.68 12.67
CA THR A 132 11.77 2.06 11.27
C THR A 132 12.22 0.95 10.33
N ASP A 133 13.39 0.34 10.56
CA ASP A 133 13.89 -0.79 9.75
C ASP A 133 12.94 -2.00 9.84
N LEU A 134 12.38 -2.25 11.05
CA LEU A 134 11.35 -3.26 11.25
C LEU A 134 10.08 -2.93 10.44
N ALA A 135 9.61 -1.69 10.50
CA ALA A 135 8.40 -1.27 9.77
C ALA A 135 8.58 -1.39 8.26
N GLU A 136 9.76 -1.04 7.74
CA GLU A 136 10.12 -1.22 6.34
C GLU A 136 10.12 -2.69 5.94
N THR A 137 10.79 -3.54 6.72
CA THR A 137 10.83 -4.99 6.48
C THR A 137 9.42 -5.60 6.49
N LEU A 138 8.55 -5.16 7.41
CA LEU A 138 7.16 -5.62 7.47
C LEU A 138 6.32 -5.12 6.27
N ARG A 139 6.56 -3.90 5.79
CA ARG A 139 5.94 -3.38 4.57
C ARG A 139 6.42 -4.14 3.34
N ASP A 140 7.71 -4.45 3.26
CA ASP A 140 8.30 -5.20 2.15
C ASP A 140 7.81 -6.65 2.14
N TYR A 141 7.71 -7.28 3.31
CA TYR A 141 7.06 -8.57 3.43
C TYR A 141 5.59 -8.49 3.02
N TRP A 142 4.90 -7.44 3.45
CA TRP A 142 3.52 -7.25 3.04
C TRP A 142 3.37 -7.20 1.53
N VAL A 143 4.27 -6.48 0.87
CA VAL A 143 4.39 -6.39 -0.58
C VAL A 143 4.74 -7.73 -1.25
N GLN A 144 5.53 -8.59 -0.61
CA GLN A 144 6.05 -9.84 -1.17
C GLN A 144 5.21 -11.11 -0.86
N SER A 145 4.26 -11.07 0.08
CA SER A 145 3.46 -12.26 0.43
C SER A 145 2.53 -12.66 -0.73
N ASP A 146 2.78 -13.85 -1.26
CA ASP A 146 2.45 -14.32 -2.60
C ASP A 146 1.09 -15.06 -2.72
N ASP A 147 0.02 -14.58 -2.09
CA ASP A 147 -1.30 -15.26 -2.21
C ASP A 147 -2.23 -14.69 -3.28
N GLY A 148 -1.88 -13.57 -3.92
CA GLY A 148 -2.58 -13.04 -5.09
C GLY A 148 -4.03 -12.60 -4.86
N THR A 149 -4.66 -12.87 -3.72
CA THR A 149 -6.07 -12.58 -3.44
C THR A 149 -6.35 -11.09 -3.29
N GLY A 150 -5.49 -10.36 -2.59
CA GLY A 150 -5.61 -8.91 -2.45
C GLY A 150 -5.39 -8.21 -3.77
N ILE A 151 -4.36 -8.63 -4.51
CA ILE A 151 -4.11 -8.12 -5.86
C ILE A 151 -5.27 -8.47 -6.79
N ASP A 152 -5.81 -9.69 -6.75
CA ASP A 152 -6.96 -10.10 -7.55
C ASP A 152 -8.21 -9.28 -7.19
N ARG A 153 -8.42 -8.94 -5.91
CA ARG A 153 -9.51 -8.07 -5.46
C ARG A 153 -9.34 -6.65 -6.00
N ILE A 154 -8.13 -6.09 -5.95
CA ILE A 154 -7.79 -4.79 -6.51
C ILE A 154 -7.95 -4.77 -8.03
N VAL A 155 -7.48 -5.81 -8.71
CA VAL A 155 -7.62 -6.02 -10.14
C VAL A 155 -9.11 -6.11 -10.51
N GLN A 156 -9.90 -6.87 -9.76
CA GLN A 156 -11.36 -6.94 -9.96
C GLN A 156 -12.03 -5.59 -9.71
N GLN A 157 -11.60 -4.84 -8.71
CA GLN A 157 -12.14 -3.52 -8.40
C GLN A 157 -11.82 -2.50 -9.50
N ALA A 158 -10.59 -2.48 -9.99
CA ALA A 158 -10.17 -1.68 -11.13
C ALA A 158 -10.98 -2.05 -12.39
N ALA A 159 -11.11 -3.35 -12.68
CA ALA A 159 -11.86 -3.84 -13.82
C ALA A 159 -13.34 -3.44 -13.77
N ARG A 160 -14.00 -3.58 -12.60
CA ARG A 160 -15.40 -3.14 -12.41
C ARG A 160 -15.56 -1.64 -12.61
N ALA A 161 -14.61 -0.84 -12.11
CA ALA A 161 -14.65 0.60 -12.27
C ALA A 161 -14.48 1.02 -13.74
N ILE A 162 -13.55 0.38 -14.47
CA ILE A 162 -13.34 0.59 -15.90
C ILE A 162 -14.59 0.19 -16.69
N GLU A 163 -15.18 -0.97 -16.40
CA GLU A 163 -16.40 -1.43 -17.08
C GLU A 163 -17.58 -0.47 -16.83
N ALA A 164 -17.78 -0.03 -15.59
CA ALA A 164 -18.83 0.92 -15.25
C ALA A 164 -18.63 2.28 -15.95
N ALA A 165 -17.41 2.81 -15.94
CA ALA A 165 -17.07 4.05 -16.63
C ALA A 165 -17.21 3.92 -18.15
N SER A 166 -16.75 2.82 -18.73
CA SER A 166 -16.91 2.50 -20.15
C SER A 166 -18.38 2.50 -20.57
N ASN A 167 -19.25 1.84 -19.78
CA ASN A 167 -20.68 1.79 -20.06
C ASN A 167 -21.37 3.17 -20.00
N ILE A 168 -20.85 4.11 -19.21
CA ILE A 168 -21.30 5.51 -19.18
C ILE A 168 -20.83 6.23 -20.43
N LEU A 169 -19.54 6.10 -20.76
CA LEU A 169 -18.92 6.72 -21.94
C LEU A 169 -19.59 6.28 -23.25
N THR A 170 -19.92 4.99 -23.39
CA THR A 170 -20.66 4.47 -24.55
C THR A 170 -22.06 5.09 -24.68
N ARG A 171 -22.77 5.31 -23.57
CA ARG A 171 -24.12 5.92 -23.60
C ARG A 171 -24.09 7.39 -24.02
N GLY A 172 -22.98 8.09 -23.78
CA GLY A 172 -22.81 9.49 -24.15
C GLY A 172 -22.48 9.74 -25.63
N ASN A 173 -22.09 8.71 -26.39
CA ASN A 173 -21.71 8.86 -27.80
C ASN A 173 -22.22 7.68 -28.67
N PRO A 174 -23.53 7.63 -29.00
CA PRO A 174 -24.13 6.51 -29.71
C PRO A 174 -23.83 6.45 -31.23
N ASN A 175 -23.14 7.44 -31.81
CA ASN A 175 -22.97 7.58 -33.27
C ASN A 175 -21.57 7.27 -33.82
N ASP A 176 -20.56 6.99 -32.99
CA ASP A 176 -19.24 6.53 -33.47
C ASP A 176 -19.25 5.01 -33.61
N SER A 177 -19.83 4.54 -34.72
CA SER A 177 -19.96 3.12 -35.05
C SER A 177 -18.80 2.56 -35.88
N ASP A 178 -17.75 3.32 -36.16
CA ASP A 178 -16.63 2.85 -36.97
C ASP A 178 -15.27 3.13 -36.29
N GLU A 179 -14.53 2.04 -36.08
CA GLU A 179 -13.15 1.91 -35.59
C GLU A 179 -12.88 1.94 -34.06
N HIS A 180 -12.94 0.73 -33.47
CA HIS A 180 -12.12 0.20 -32.36
C HIS A 180 -12.15 0.89 -30.98
N ASP A 181 -12.84 0.26 -30.01
CA ASP A 181 -12.48 0.23 -28.56
C ASP A 181 -12.14 1.57 -27.84
N GLU A 182 -12.88 2.65 -28.10
CA GLU A 182 -12.62 3.97 -27.48
C GLU A 182 -12.96 4.09 -25.97
N PRO A 183 -14.14 3.65 -25.47
CA PRO A 183 -14.60 3.98 -24.11
C PRO A 183 -13.81 3.30 -22.97
N ALA A 184 -13.52 2.00 -23.12
CA ALA A 184 -12.75 1.25 -22.13
C ALA A 184 -11.29 1.73 -22.07
N THR A 185 -10.73 2.09 -23.24
CA THR A 185 -9.38 2.66 -23.35
C THR A 185 -9.31 4.02 -22.65
N LYS A 186 -10.29 4.91 -22.88
CA LYS A 186 -10.41 6.20 -22.16
C LYS A 186 -10.50 5.98 -20.65
N ALA A 187 -11.38 5.07 -20.20
CA ALA A 187 -11.54 4.77 -18.78
C ALA A 187 -10.26 4.24 -18.13
N LEU A 188 -9.52 3.36 -18.81
CA LEU A 188 -8.23 2.89 -18.32
C LEU A 188 -7.19 4.02 -18.25
N ILE A 189 -7.05 4.82 -19.30
CA ILE A 189 -6.09 5.94 -19.35
C ILE A 189 -6.34 6.88 -18.17
N TRP A 190 -7.62 7.21 -17.90
CA TRP A 190 -7.98 8.07 -16.78
C TRP A 190 -7.71 7.41 -15.44
N LEU A 191 -8.07 6.13 -15.26
CA LEU A 191 -7.77 5.41 -14.03
C LEU A 191 -6.26 5.38 -13.76
N ASN A 192 -5.46 5.12 -14.78
CA ASN A 192 -4.00 5.13 -14.67
C ASN A 192 -3.47 6.49 -14.21
N ALA A 193 -3.87 7.58 -14.87
CA ALA A 193 -3.45 8.92 -14.48
C ALA A 193 -3.87 9.28 -13.04
N LEU A 194 -5.08 8.87 -12.61
CA LEU A 194 -5.55 9.07 -11.24
C LEU A 194 -4.74 8.28 -10.20
N LEU A 195 -4.39 7.03 -10.50
CA LEU A 195 -3.53 6.20 -9.64
C LEU A 195 -2.13 6.81 -9.51
N PHE A 196 -1.55 7.30 -10.62
CA PHE A 196 -0.27 7.99 -10.58
C PHE A 196 -0.34 9.32 -9.82
N GLN A 197 -1.43 10.08 -9.95
CA GLN A 197 -1.64 11.29 -9.16
C GLN A 197 -1.71 10.98 -7.66
N GLU A 198 -2.38 9.89 -7.26
CA GLU A 198 -2.38 9.40 -5.87
C GLU A 198 -0.97 9.06 -5.37
N LEU A 199 -0.14 8.40 -6.20
CA LEU A 199 1.27 8.14 -5.85
C LEU A 199 2.06 9.43 -5.67
N LEU A 200 1.97 10.35 -6.64
CA LEU A 200 2.68 11.62 -6.60
C LEU A 200 2.29 12.45 -5.37
N ALA A 201 1.00 12.48 -5.03
CA ALA A 201 0.49 13.21 -3.87
C ALA A 201 1.00 12.68 -2.53
N ARG A 202 1.37 11.40 -2.46
CA ARG A 202 1.81 10.73 -1.22
C ARG A 202 3.32 10.66 -1.07
N HIS A 203 4.05 10.58 -2.18
CA HIS A 203 5.44 10.14 -2.17
C HIS A 203 6.40 11.09 -2.89
N LEU A 204 5.91 12.06 -3.66
CA LEU A 204 6.82 13.03 -4.27
C LEU A 204 7.28 14.04 -3.21
N ASP A 205 8.58 14.06 -2.95
CA ASP A 205 9.21 15.03 -2.06
C ASP A 205 8.81 16.46 -2.48
N PRO A 206 8.26 17.28 -1.56
CA PRO A 206 7.94 18.67 -1.83
C PRO A 206 9.09 19.49 -2.43
N ALA A 207 10.34 19.15 -2.12
CA ALA A 207 11.52 19.79 -2.68
C ALA A 207 11.70 19.51 -4.19
N GLN A 208 11.15 18.39 -4.68
CA GLN A 208 11.20 17.99 -6.08
C GLN A 208 9.98 18.47 -6.88
N LEU A 209 9.01 19.12 -6.23
CA LEU A 209 7.85 19.72 -6.90
C LEU A 209 8.26 20.99 -7.66
N PRO A 210 7.79 21.21 -8.88
CA PRO A 210 7.79 22.53 -9.50
C PRO A 210 6.62 23.38 -8.99
N GLU A 211 6.65 24.67 -9.27
CA GLU A 211 5.51 25.55 -9.02
C GLU A 211 4.33 25.17 -9.94
N PRO A 212 3.07 25.25 -9.45
CA PRO A 212 2.63 25.77 -8.15
C PRO A 212 2.60 24.73 -7.00
N PHE A 213 2.91 23.46 -7.28
CA PHE A 213 2.82 22.39 -6.27
C PHE A 213 3.85 22.56 -5.14
N ARG A 214 4.99 23.22 -5.41
CA ARG A 214 5.96 23.59 -4.39
C ARG A 214 5.39 24.61 -3.40
N THR A 215 4.71 25.66 -3.86
CA THR A 215 3.99 26.61 -2.98
C THR A 215 2.89 25.92 -2.17
N GLY A 216 2.20 24.94 -2.76
CA GLY A 216 1.21 24.10 -2.07
C GLY A 216 1.78 22.98 -1.20
N GLY A 217 3.09 22.73 -1.26
CA GLY A 217 3.81 21.69 -0.53
C GLY A 217 3.46 20.25 -0.92
N ARG A 218 2.61 20.00 -1.94
CA ARG A 218 2.23 18.66 -2.43
C ARG A 218 1.43 18.73 -3.73
N VAL A 219 1.45 17.64 -4.51
CA VAL A 219 0.44 17.40 -5.54
C VAL A 219 -0.91 17.11 -4.85
N PRO A 220 -2.02 17.75 -5.26
CA PRO A 220 -3.32 17.49 -4.67
C PRO A 220 -3.80 16.07 -5.03
N ARG A 221 -4.40 15.39 -4.04
CA ARG A 221 -5.07 14.11 -4.28
C ARG A 221 -6.31 14.31 -5.17
N PRO A 222 -6.63 13.35 -6.05
CA PRO A 222 -7.90 13.36 -6.76
C PRO A 222 -9.05 13.23 -5.75
N SER A 223 -9.93 14.22 -5.69
CA SER A 223 -11.04 14.23 -4.74
C SER A 223 -12.39 14.04 -5.46
N PRO A 224 -13.38 13.34 -4.85
CA PRO A 224 -14.67 13.05 -5.49
C PRO A 224 -15.51 14.28 -5.85
N ASP A 225 -15.30 15.38 -5.13
CA ASP A 225 -15.96 16.68 -5.28
C ASP A 225 -15.38 17.54 -6.42
N GLN A 226 -14.18 17.21 -6.90
CA GLN A 226 -13.55 17.94 -8.01
C GLN A 226 -14.19 17.56 -9.36
N GLY A 227 -14.60 18.55 -10.14
CA GLY A 227 -15.09 18.36 -11.50
C GLY A 227 -13.96 18.03 -12.50
N PRO A 228 -14.31 17.63 -13.74
CA PRO A 228 -13.33 17.32 -14.79
C PRO A 228 -12.35 18.45 -15.11
N SER A 229 -12.80 19.72 -15.11
CA SER A 229 -11.94 20.88 -15.40
C SER A 229 -10.80 21.03 -14.40
N VAL A 230 -11.09 20.85 -13.10
CA VAL A 230 -10.09 20.92 -12.03
C VAL A 230 -9.06 19.81 -12.17
N VAL A 231 -9.47 18.62 -12.59
CA VAL A 231 -8.55 17.50 -12.82
C VAL A 231 -7.66 17.76 -14.04
N VAL A 232 -8.22 18.32 -15.11
CA VAL A 232 -7.45 18.74 -16.29
C VAL A 232 -6.39 19.77 -15.93
N GLU A 233 -6.75 20.80 -15.16
CA GLU A 233 -5.81 21.82 -14.66
C GLU A 233 -4.69 21.20 -13.82
N GLN A 234 -5.03 20.28 -12.92
CA GLN A 234 -4.02 19.56 -12.13
C GLN A 234 -3.08 18.73 -13.01
N TRP A 235 -3.61 18.06 -14.03
CA TRP A 235 -2.79 17.27 -14.95
C TRP A 235 -1.90 18.14 -15.83
N ASP A 236 -2.35 19.33 -16.22
CA ASP A 236 -1.50 20.32 -16.90
C ASP A 236 -0.31 20.74 -16.06
N GLU A 237 -0.52 20.96 -14.76
CA GLU A 237 0.58 21.27 -13.85
C GLU A 237 1.52 20.06 -13.65
N ILE A 238 1.00 18.83 -13.65
CA ILE A 238 1.83 17.61 -13.55
C ILE A 238 2.64 17.36 -14.84
N LEU A 239 2.15 17.80 -16.00
CA LEU A 239 2.88 17.69 -17.26
C LEU A 239 4.17 18.51 -17.28
N ASN A 240 4.23 19.58 -16.48
CA ASN A 240 5.45 20.38 -16.30
C ASN A 240 6.58 19.63 -15.57
N ILE A 241 6.34 18.41 -15.06
CA ILE A 241 7.27 17.60 -14.26
C ILE A 241 7.80 16.35 -15.01
N ASN A 242 7.83 16.37 -16.35
CA ASN A 242 8.28 15.25 -17.20
C ASN A 242 7.43 13.95 -17.10
N TRP A 243 6.19 13.99 -16.62
CA TRP A 243 5.26 12.83 -16.64
C TRP A 243 4.40 12.75 -17.90
N TRP A 244 4.94 13.29 -18.99
CA TRP A 244 4.25 13.46 -20.28
C TRP A 244 3.56 12.19 -20.80
N PRO A 245 4.19 11.00 -20.77
CA PRO A 245 3.57 9.77 -21.31
C PRO A 245 2.26 9.35 -20.66
N ILE A 246 2.03 9.71 -19.39
CA ILE A 246 0.86 9.30 -18.62
C ILE A 246 -0.24 10.37 -18.70
N PHE A 247 0.12 11.61 -18.37
CA PHE A 247 -0.88 12.65 -18.15
C PHE A 247 -1.32 13.35 -19.45
N PHE A 248 -0.52 13.31 -20.52
CA PHE A 248 -0.85 14.04 -21.74
C PHE A 248 -2.07 13.43 -22.42
N ILE A 249 -2.04 12.13 -22.65
CA ILE A 249 -3.14 11.40 -23.29
C ILE A 249 -4.38 11.42 -22.38
N ALA A 250 -4.21 11.29 -21.07
CA ALA A 250 -5.31 11.37 -20.11
C ALA A 250 -6.00 12.74 -20.14
N ARG A 251 -5.22 13.82 -20.13
CA ARG A 251 -5.74 15.19 -20.20
C ARG A 251 -6.46 15.48 -21.50
N GLU A 252 -5.87 15.09 -22.63
CA GLU A 252 -6.48 15.29 -23.95
C GLU A 252 -7.82 14.55 -24.05
N THR A 253 -7.83 13.26 -23.71
CA THR A 253 -9.05 12.44 -23.81
C THR A 253 -10.15 12.90 -22.85
N LEU A 254 -9.79 13.35 -21.63
CA LEU A 254 -10.76 13.89 -20.67
C LEU A 254 -11.35 15.23 -21.15
N SER A 255 -10.52 16.10 -21.73
CA SER A 255 -10.94 17.42 -22.22
C SER A 255 -11.85 17.33 -23.46
N GLN A 256 -11.62 16.34 -24.32
CA GLN A 256 -12.40 16.10 -25.53
C GLN A 256 -13.72 15.35 -25.25
N THR A 257 -13.86 14.73 -24.08
CA THR A 257 -15.10 14.02 -23.72
C THR A 257 -16.14 14.99 -23.15
N PRO A 258 -17.36 15.06 -23.71
CA PRO A 258 -18.37 16.01 -23.27
C PRO A 258 -18.94 15.70 -21.88
N ALA A 259 -19.41 16.75 -21.20
CA ALA A 259 -20.24 16.63 -20.02
C ALA A 259 -21.70 16.31 -20.42
N PRO A 260 -22.48 15.60 -19.56
CA PRO A 260 -22.15 15.15 -18.20
C PRO A 260 -21.37 13.83 -18.14
N THR A 261 -21.19 13.15 -19.27
CA THR A 261 -20.63 11.79 -19.34
C THR A 261 -19.22 11.69 -18.76
N ASN A 262 -18.36 12.67 -19.05
CA ASN A 262 -17.01 12.72 -18.48
C ASN A 262 -17.03 12.79 -16.94
N ARG A 263 -17.95 13.56 -16.36
CA ARG A 263 -18.07 13.78 -14.91
C ARG A 263 -18.50 12.50 -14.20
N GLU A 264 -19.53 11.83 -14.71
CA GLU A 264 -20.05 10.60 -14.12
C GLU A 264 -19.02 9.47 -14.17
N ALA A 265 -18.37 9.27 -15.32
CA ALA A 265 -17.31 8.28 -15.48
C ALA A 265 -16.11 8.59 -14.56
N LEU A 266 -15.67 9.85 -14.50
CA LEU A 266 -14.54 10.27 -13.69
C LEU A 266 -14.79 10.09 -12.18
N GLN A 267 -16.01 10.29 -11.70
CA GLN A 267 -16.35 10.07 -10.29
C GLN A 267 -16.15 8.61 -9.86
N ILE A 268 -16.56 7.65 -10.69
CA ILE A 268 -16.38 6.22 -10.43
C ILE A 268 -14.88 5.89 -10.37
N LEU A 269 -14.12 6.39 -11.34
CA LEU A 269 -12.69 6.10 -11.44
C LEU A 269 -11.89 6.73 -10.30
N LYS A 270 -12.25 7.94 -9.84
CA LYS A 270 -11.64 8.57 -8.66
C LYS A 270 -11.86 7.77 -7.38
N ALA A 271 -13.09 7.30 -7.15
CA ALA A 271 -13.39 6.47 -5.99
C ALA A 271 -12.59 5.16 -6.02
N ALA A 272 -12.49 4.53 -7.20
CA ALA A 272 -11.65 3.35 -7.39
C ALA A 272 -10.16 3.66 -7.14
N ALA A 273 -9.64 4.75 -7.69
CA ALA A 273 -8.24 5.14 -7.52
C ALA A 273 -7.87 5.39 -6.04
N SER A 274 -8.72 6.08 -5.28
CA SER A 274 -8.48 6.33 -3.84
C SER A 274 -8.43 5.02 -3.06
N LEU A 275 -9.38 4.11 -3.29
CA LEU A 275 -9.43 2.82 -2.61
C LEU A 275 -8.23 1.93 -2.96
N ILE A 276 -7.86 1.88 -4.24
CA ILE A 276 -6.69 1.13 -4.69
C ILE A 276 -5.41 1.74 -4.11
N ALA A 277 -5.30 3.07 -4.04
CA ALA A 277 -4.15 3.72 -3.43
C ALA A 277 -4.08 3.47 -1.92
N GLU A 278 -5.19 3.56 -1.19
CA GLU A 278 -5.28 3.26 0.24
C GLU A 278 -4.89 1.82 0.57
N SER A 279 -5.14 0.88 -0.35
CA SER A 279 -4.72 -0.51 -0.18
C SER A 279 -3.21 -0.70 -0.17
N GLY A 280 -2.38 0.29 -0.55
CA GLY A 280 -0.91 0.17 -0.62
C GLY A 280 -0.38 -0.60 -1.84
N ALA A 281 -1.27 -1.17 -2.65
CA ALA A 281 -0.91 -2.12 -3.69
C ALA A 281 -0.32 -1.48 -4.97
N ILE A 282 -0.53 -0.18 -5.20
CA ILE A 282 0.03 0.50 -6.38
C ILE A 282 1.58 0.42 -6.39
N ARG A 283 2.20 0.29 -5.22
CA ARG A 283 3.66 0.11 -5.09
C ARG A 283 4.16 -1.28 -5.52
N ARG A 284 3.27 -2.27 -5.69
CA ARG A 284 3.68 -3.58 -6.19
C ARG A 284 3.84 -3.51 -7.71
N HIS A 285 5.02 -3.85 -8.22
CA HIS A 285 5.36 -3.82 -9.65
C HIS A 285 4.44 -4.69 -10.53
N ASP A 286 3.68 -5.62 -9.93
CA ASP A 286 2.82 -6.56 -10.63
C ASP A 286 1.34 -6.15 -10.68
N VAL A 287 0.88 -5.15 -9.91
CA VAL A 287 -0.54 -4.75 -9.88
C VAL A 287 -0.94 -4.12 -11.21
N ALA A 288 -0.12 -3.21 -11.73
CA ALA A 288 -0.33 -2.65 -13.05
C ALA A 288 -0.34 -3.77 -14.11
N GLY A 289 0.72 -4.59 -14.15
CA GLY A 289 0.84 -5.71 -15.09
C GLY A 289 -0.33 -6.69 -15.03
N ARG A 290 -0.86 -7.01 -13.84
CA ARG A 290 -2.01 -7.91 -13.66
C ARG A 290 -3.35 -7.25 -14.00
N ILE A 291 -3.54 -5.95 -13.74
CA ILE A 291 -4.69 -5.19 -14.27
C ILE A 291 -4.67 -5.27 -15.80
N PHE A 292 -3.50 -5.08 -16.42
CA PHE A 292 -3.31 -5.22 -17.87
C PHE A 292 -3.61 -6.62 -18.38
N HIS A 293 -3.01 -7.65 -17.79
CA HIS A 293 -3.28 -9.04 -18.17
C HIS A 293 -4.76 -9.38 -18.02
N ARG A 294 -5.42 -8.92 -16.95
CA ARG A 294 -6.85 -9.17 -16.77
C ARG A 294 -7.72 -8.44 -17.80
N LEU A 295 -7.36 -7.22 -18.17
CA LEU A 295 -8.03 -6.47 -19.24
C LEU A 295 -7.83 -7.16 -20.61
N LEU A 296 -6.62 -7.64 -20.90
CA LEU A 296 -6.32 -8.43 -22.10
C LEU A 296 -7.08 -9.77 -22.13
N ASP A 297 -7.16 -10.47 -21.00
CA ASP A 297 -7.94 -11.69 -20.83
C ASP A 297 -9.45 -11.44 -20.97
N SER A 298 -9.91 -10.25 -20.61
CA SER A 298 -11.33 -9.91 -20.60
C SER A 298 -11.93 -9.68 -21.99
N ARG A 299 -11.13 -9.55 -23.08
CA ARG A 299 -11.62 -9.75 -24.45
C ARG A 299 -10.51 -9.71 -25.53
N LYS A 300 -10.67 -10.65 -26.48
CA LYS A 300 -10.01 -10.83 -27.79
C LYS A 300 -9.88 -9.61 -28.74
N PHE A 301 -10.01 -8.37 -28.27
CA PHE A 301 -10.11 -7.17 -29.12
C PHE A 301 -9.01 -6.11 -28.91
N LEU A 302 -8.24 -6.15 -27.81
CA LEU A 302 -7.37 -5.03 -27.39
C LEU A 302 -5.86 -5.17 -27.71
N ALA A 303 -5.45 -6.24 -28.40
CA ALA A 303 -4.04 -6.65 -28.50
C ALA A 303 -3.10 -5.64 -29.21
N THR A 304 -3.62 -4.69 -30.00
CA THR A 304 -2.79 -3.90 -30.93
C THR A 304 -2.42 -2.50 -30.43
N ASN A 305 -3.17 -1.90 -29.49
CA ASN A 305 -2.89 -0.56 -28.93
C ASN A 305 -2.39 -0.59 -27.47
N TYR A 306 -2.46 -1.76 -26.83
CA TYR A 306 -2.12 -1.95 -25.43
C TYR A 306 -0.64 -2.23 -25.17
N THR A 307 0.27 -2.22 -26.14
CA THR A 307 1.72 -2.45 -25.85
C THR A 307 2.43 -1.20 -25.33
N THR A 308 1.94 -0.01 -25.67
CA THR A 308 2.58 1.27 -25.32
C THR A 308 2.27 1.73 -23.89
N ILE A 309 1.05 1.46 -23.39
CA ILE A 309 0.60 1.90 -22.06
C ILE A 309 1.21 1.05 -20.92
N PRO A 310 1.24 -0.29 -20.96
CA PRO A 310 1.97 -1.12 -20.00
C PRO A 310 3.47 -0.82 -20.02
N ALA A 311 4.06 -0.54 -21.19
CA ALA A 311 5.43 -0.08 -21.27
C ALA A 311 5.59 1.26 -20.54
N SER A 312 4.67 2.23 -20.72
CA SER A 312 4.74 3.52 -20.02
C SER A 312 4.58 3.40 -18.50
N ILE A 313 3.78 2.45 -18.01
CA ILE A 313 3.55 2.22 -16.58
C ILE A 313 4.67 1.41 -15.95
N LEU A 314 5.22 0.44 -16.67
CA LEU A 314 6.43 -0.29 -16.28
C LEU A 314 7.64 0.65 -16.26
N LEU A 315 7.80 1.51 -17.27
CA LEU A 315 8.82 2.56 -17.30
C LEU A 315 8.62 3.59 -16.18
N ALA A 316 7.38 3.96 -15.87
CA ALA A 316 7.10 4.87 -14.77
C ALA A 316 7.39 4.22 -13.40
N GLY A 317 7.04 2.95 -13.21
CA GLY A 317 7.43 2.17 -12.03
C GLY A 317 8.95 2.09 -11.86
N LEU A 318 9.69 1.81 -12.94
CA LEU A 318 11.16 1.84 -12.96
C LEU A 318 11.72 3.24 -12.66
N ALA A 319 11.07 4.30 -13.12
CA ALA A 319 11.49 5.68 -12.87
C ALA A 319 11.28 6.15 -11.41
N PHE A 320 10.46 5.42 -10.63
CA PHE A 320 10.33 5.62 -9.19
C PHE A 320 11.34 4.78 -8.41
N ASP A 321 11.68 3.57 -8.85
CA ASP A 321 12.76 2.77 -8.26
C ASP A 321 14.13 3.44 -8.40
N LEU A 322 14.43 4.00 -9.58
CA LEU A 322 15.71 4.65 -9.87
C LEU A 322 15.98 5.92 -9.04
N ARG A 323 14.99 6.44 -8.32
CA ARG A 323 15.19 7.60 -7.41
C ARG A 323 15.48 7.21 -5.97
N ASN A 324 15.42 5.91 -5.64
CA ASN A 324 15.80 5.37 -4.33
C ASN A 324 17.24 4.83 -4.30
N GLU A 325 17.98 4.94 -5.42
CA GLU A 325 19.41 4.64 -5.51
C GLU A 325 20.22 5.94 -5.73
N CYS A 326 20.24 6.84 -4.75
CA CYS A 326 21.22 7.94 -4.63
C CYS A 326 21.36 8.35 -3.16
#